data_AF-A0A433DB76-F1
#
_entry.id   AF-A0A433DB76-F1
#
_cell.length_a   1.000
_cell.length_b   1.000
_cell.length_c   1.000
_cell.angle_alpha   90.00
_cell.angle_beta   90.00
_cell.angle_gamma   90.00
#
_symmetry.space_group_name_H-M   'P 1'
#
loop_
_entity.id
_entity.type
_entity.pdbx_description
1 polymer ?
#
loop_
_entity_poly.entity_id
_entity_poly.type
_entity_poly.pdbx_seq_one_letter_code
_entity_poly.pdbx_strand_id
1 'polypeptide(L)'
;MDRTLILLDCHPVALAQANCPQEIDLPPCSLWTCLVEGTIEYCRVVLDVCAPEAAVSVQAAGLPPSRSTLNTWDASEQSITQIFNAFGNVSPRSVSPSPTRLPSALETGFGTLAERDLEVVDTEDALPTKKQWNRGRVVLVLWAKARDEDGYSYRETLSDAKTDLRVMIYHALEKARKPRTPEYEPLHHVEVNIIRIYPEIALDENLPEDLPMQEVCYA
;
A
#
# COMPACT_ATOMS: atom_id res chain seq x y z
N MET A 1 8.27 -1.51 -17.10
CA MET A 1 7.37 -0.56 -16.45
C MET A 1 7.62 -0.64 -14.95
N ASP A 2 7.82 0.49 -14.30
CA ASP A 2 8.04 0.53 -12.85
C ASP A 2 6.67 0.51 -12.15
N ARG A 3 6.42 -0.53 -11.35
CA ARG A 3 5.12 -0.71 -10.67
C ARG A 3 5.22 -0.32 -9.21
N THR A 4 4.37 0.62 -8.80
CA THR A 4 4.21 1.02 -7.39
C THR A 4 2.84 0.61 -6.89
N LEU A 5 2.81 -0.26 -5.88
CA LEU A 5 1.62 -0.58 -5.11
C LEU A 5 1.58 0.32 -3.88
N ILE A 6 0.48 1.05 -3.67
CA ILE A 6 0.21 1.79 -2.44
C ILE A 6 -0.81 1.00 -1.63
N LEU A 7 -0.41 0.53 -0.45
CA LEU A 7 -1.29 -0.19 0.46
C LEU A 7 -1.63 0.69 1.67
N LEU A 8 -2.88 1.11 1.76
CA LEU A 8 -3.40 2.00 2.79
C LEU A 8 -4.06 1.21 3.92
N ASP A 9 -3.69 1.48 5.16
CA ASP A 9 -4.34 0.90 6.32
C ASP A 9 -5.72 1.54 6.57
N CYS A 10 -6.80 0.86 6.20
CA CYS A 10 -8.18 1.34 6.40
C CYS A 10 -8.70 1.05 7.83
N HIS A 11 -7.83 1.13 8.84
CA HIS A 11 -8.19 0.85 10.23
C HIS A 11 -9.10 1.94 10.80
N PRO A 12 -10.09 1.62 11.67
CA PRO A 12 -11.00 2.62 12.26
C PRO A 12 -10.33 3.78 13.02
N VAL A 13 -9.08 3.61 13.48
CA VAL A 13 -8.29 4.69 14.09
C VAL A 13 -8.07 5.87 13.14
N ALA A 14 -8.12 5.64 11.82
CA ALA A 14 -8.02 6.68 10.80
C ALA A 14 -9.19 7.69 10.84
N LEU A 15 -10.27 7.37 11.57
CA LEU A 15 -11.38 8.29 11.83
C LEU A 15 -11.06 9.33 12.91
N ALA A 16 -9.91 9.20 13.59
CA ALA A 16 -9.41 10.25 14.46
C ALA A 16 -9.27 11.57 13.68
N GLN A 17 -9.53 12.67 14.37
CA GLN A 17 -9.51 14.00 13.78
C GLN A 17 -8.07 14.48 13.62
N ALA A 18 -7.76 15.07 12.47
CA ALA A 18 -6.54 15.84 12.32
C ALA A 18 -6.61 17.06 13.26
N ASN A 19 -5.48 17.44 13.86
CA ASN A 19 -5.41 18.67 14.66
C ASN A 19 -5.60 19.88 13.73
N CYS A 20 -6.81 20.42 13.67
CA CYS A 20 -7.10 21.68 13.01
C CYS A 20 -6.82 22.83 13.99
N PRO A 21 -6.14 23.92 13.58
CA PRO A 21 -5.98 25.09 14.42
C PRO A 21 -7.37 25.58 14.87
N GLN A 22 -7.57 25.75 16.17
CA GLN A 22 -8.85 26.11 16.80
C GLN A 22 -9.44 27.47 16.33
N GLU A 23 -8.73 28.21 15.49
CA GLU A 23 -9.13 29.53 15.00
C GLU A 23 -10.18 29.48 13.88
N ILE A 24 -10.48 28.31 13.31
CA ILE A 24 -11.44 28.17 12.21
C ILE A 24 -12.57 27.22 12.63
N ASP A 25 -13.82 27.72 12.59
CA ASP A 25 -15.05 26.94 12.84
C ASP A 25 -15.41 26.06 11.64
N LEU A 26 -14.49 25.17 11.27
CA LEU A 26 -14.72 24.11 10.28
C LEU A 26 -14.76 22.77 11.01
N PRO A 27 -15.61 21.83 10.57
CA PRO A 27 -15.56 20.47 11.09
C PRO A 27 -14.17 19.89 10.81
N PRO A 28 -13.50 19.30 11.81
CA PRO A 28 -12.16 18.76 11.63
C PRO A 28 -12.18 17.61 10.61
N CYS A 29 -11.27 17.67 9.64
CA CYS A 29 -11.05 16.58 8.69
C CYS A 29 -10.48 15.35 9.41
N SER A 30 -10.95 14.16 9.05
CA SER A 30 -10.37 12.92 9.58
C SER A 30 -8.97 12.69 9.00
N LEU A 31 -8.10 11.99 9.73
CA LEU A 31 -6.79 11.58 9.21
C LEU A 31 -6.90 10.72 7.95
N TRP A 32 -7.96 9.92 7.83
CA TRP A 32 -8.29 9.20 6.59
C TRP A 32 -8.44 10.14 5.39
N THR A 33 -9.14 11.26 5.56
CA THR A 33 -9.32 12.25 4.49
C THR A 33 -7.96 12.79 4.04
N CYS A 34 -7.09 13.17 4.99
CA CYS A 34 -5.74 13.64 4.67
C CYS A 34 -4.91 12.58 3.94
N LEU A 35 -5.03 11.30 4.34
CA LEU A 35 -4.35 10.19 3.67
C LEU A 35 -4.83 9.99 2.23
N VAL A 36 -6.15 10.06 2.00
CA VAL A 36 -6.73 9.98 0.66
C VAL A 36 -6.24 11.13 -0.23
N GLU A 37 -6.26 12.36 0.28
CA GLU A 37 -5.78 13.55 -0.45
C GLU A 37 -4.29 13.41 -0.83
N GLY A 38 -3.43 13.03 0.12
CA GLY A 38 -2.01 12.81 -0.13
C GLY A 38 -1.76 11.67 -1.14
N THR A 39 -2.55 10.60 -1.08
CA THR A 39 -2.44 9.47 -2.02
C THR A 39 -2.85 9.88 -3.43
N ILE A 40 -3.95 10.61 -3.57
CA ILE A 40 -4.41 11.13 -4.87
C ILE A 40 -3.36 12.06 -5.48
N GLU A 41 -2.77 12.95 -4.68
CA GLU A 41 -1.75 13.87 -5.15
C GLU A 41 -0.47 13.14 -5.57
N TYR A 42 -0.02 12.12 -4.82
CA TYR A 42 1.08 11.26 -5.25
C TYR A 42 0.77 10.57 -6.58
N CYS A 43 -0.41 9.97 -6.72
CA CYS A 43 -0.82 9.33 -7.96
C CYS A 43 -0.83 10.33 -9.11
N ARG A 44 -1.32 11.56 -8.89
CA ARG A 44 -1.40 12.60 -9.92
C ARG A 44 -0.01 12.95 -10.44
N VAL A 45 0.95 13.16 -9.54
CA VAL A 45 2.34 13.44 -9.94
C VAL A 45 2.93 12.26 -10.72
N VAL A 46 2.75 11.02 -10.26
CA VAL A 46 3.27 9.84 -10.98
C VAL A 46 2.66 9.71 -12.37
N LEU A 47 1.34 9.84 -12.50
CA LEU A 47 0.64 9.68 -13.78
C LEU A 47 0.88 10.86 -14.74
N ASP A 48 1.07 12.08 -14.23
CA ASP A 48 1.34 13.25 -15.06
C ASP A 48 2.81 13.30 -15.54
N VAL A 49 3.76 12.82 -14.72
CA VAL A 49 5.21 13.01 -14.96
C VAL A 49 5.93 11.75 -15.43
N CYS A 50 5.53 10.57 -14.93
CA CYS A 50 6.26 9.31 -15.12
C CYS A 50 5.52 8.32 -16.04
N ALA A 51 4.34 8.65 -16.53
CA ALA A 51 3.62 7.81 -17.49
C ALA A 51 4.19 7.99 -18.91
N PRO A 52 4.25 6.91 -19.73
CA PRO A 52 3.75 5.55 -19.47
C PRO A 52 4.75 4.61 -18.79
N GLU A 53 5.93 5.07 -18.38
CA GLU A 53 7.00 4.22 -17.86
C GLU A 53 6.71 3.67 -16.46
N ALA A 54 5.86 4.34 -15.69
CA ALA A 54 5.42 3.94 -14.35
C ALA A 54 3.90 3.74 -14.26
N ALA A 55 3.48 2.76 -13.48
CA ALA A 55 2.09 2.54 -13.09
C ALA A 55 1.94 2.51 -11.57
N VAL A 56 0.76 2.92 -11.11
CA VAL A 56 0.38 2.90 -9.71
C VAL A 56 -0.86 2.04 -9.51
N SER A 57 -0.91 1.23 -8.46
CA SER A 57 -2.13 0.56 -8.00
C SER A 57 -2.35 0.93 -6.54
N VAL A 58 -3.56 1.35 -6.20
CA VAL A 58 -3.93 1.73 -4.83
C VAL A 58 -4.84 0.65 -4.26
N GLN A 59 -4.53 0.21 -3.04
CA GLN A 59 -5.30 -0.77 -2.31
C GLN A 59 -5.53 -0.34 -0.86
N ALA A 60 -6.64 -0.78 -0.27
CA ALA A 60 -7.05 -0.49 1.09
C ALA A 60 -7.21 -1.78 1.92
N ALA A 61 -6.48 -1.88 3.03
CA ALA A 61 -6.49 -3.04 3.89
C ALA A 61 -7.77 -3.12 4.73
N GLY A 62 -8.46 -4.26 4.64
CA GLY A 62 -9.60 -4.59 5.50
C GLY A 62 -10.98 -4.45 4.92
N LEU A 63 -11.04 -4.25 3.61
CA LEU A 63 -12.25 -4.45 2.83
C LEU A 63 -12.18 -5.81 2.12
N PRO A 64 -13.32 -6.35 1.68
CA PRO A 64 -13.34 -7.49 0.78
C PRO A 64 -12.54 -7.21 -0.51
N PRO A 65 -11.97 -8.23 -1.19
CA PRO A 65 -11.14 -8.06 -2.37
C PRO A 65 -11.74 -7.15 -3.47
N SER A 66 -13.05 -7.21 -3.67
CA SER A 66 -13.76 -6.40 -4.67
C SER A 66 -13.87 -4.90 -4.34
N ARG A 67 -13.54 -4.50 -3.10
CA ARG A 67 -13.55 -3.12 -2.63
C ARG A 67 -12.18 -2.67 -2.11
N SER A 68 -11.26 -3.60 -1.87
CA SER A 68 -9.92 -3.29 -1.40
C SER A 68 -9.03 -2.78 -2.53
N THR A 69 -9.25 -3.18 -3.78
CA THR A 69 -8.46 -2.69 -4.92
C THR A 69 -9.19 -1.54 -5.60
N LEU A 70 -8.56 -0.36 -5.66
CA LEU A 70 -9.16 0.84 -6.22
C LEU A 70 -8.89 0.96 -7.72
N ASN A 71 -7.75 0.44 -8.18
CA ASN A 71 -7.38 0.37 -9.59
C ASN A 71 -6.33 -0.75 -9.83
N THR A 72 -6.31 -1.29 -11.04
CA THR A 72 -5.36 -2.32 -11.51
C THR A 72 -4.22 -1.72 -12.33
N TRP A 73 -3.36 -2.57 -12.90
CA TRP A 73 -2.32 -2.17 -13.84
C TRP A 73 -2.86 -1.81 -15.24
N ASP A 74 -4.16 -2.00 -15.49
CA ASP A 74 -4.77 -1.72 -16.78
C ASP A 74 -4.65 -0.24 -17.12
N ALA A 75 -4.21 0.08 -18.33
CA ALA A 75 -3.97 1.46 -18.77
C ALA A 75 -5.23 2.33 -18.69
N SER A 76 -6.43 1.75 -18.85
CA SER A 76 -7.70 2.45 -18.70
C SER A 76 -8.02 2.84 -17.25
N GLU A 77 -7.42 2.16 -16.27
CA GLU A 77 -7.58 2.42 -14.83
C GLU A 77 -6.47 3.29 -14.26
N GLN A 78 -5.40 3.58 -15.03
CA GLN A 78 -4.35 4.55 -14.69
C GLN A 78 -4.84 5.99 -14.86
N SER A 79 -5.90 6.36 -14.11
CA SER A 79 -6.57 7.65 -14.18
C SER A 79 -6.92 8.18 -12.80
N ILE A 80 -6.55 9.44 -12.52
CA ILE A 80 -6.87 10.09 -11.25
C ILE A 80 -8.37 10.19 -11.01
N THR A 81 -9.16 10.39 -12.07
CA THR A 81 -10.62 10.43 -11.92
C THR A 81 -11.17 9.07 -11.47
N GLN A 82 -10.64 7.97 -12.02
CA GLN A 82 -11.04 6.62 -11.63
C GLN A 82 -10.63 6.31 -10.18
N ILE A 83 -9.37 6.55 -9.84
CA ILE A 83 -8.83 6.32 -8.48
C ILE A 83 -9.62 7.15 -7.45
N PHE A 84 -9.88 8.43 -7.73
CA PHE A 84 -10.66 9.31 -6.86
C PHE A 84 -12.09 8.79 -6.66
N ASN A 85 -12.78 8.39 -7.72
CA ASN A 85 -14.13 7.85 -7.62
C ASN A 85 -14.16 6.52 -6.84
N ALA A 86 -13.14 5.67 -7.00
CA ALA A 86 -13.02 4.41 -6.28
C ALA A 86 -12.92 4.59 -4.76
N PHE A 87 -12.24 5.65 -4.29
CA PHE A 87 -12.20 5.99 -2.87
C PHE A 87 -13.57 6.25 -2.26
N GLY A 88 -14.58 6.65 -3.05
CA GLY A 88 -15.97 6.79 -2.58
C GLY A 88 -16.56 5.50 -2.00
N ASN A 89 -16.00 4.33 -2.35
CA ASN A 89 -16.42 3.03 -1.85
C ASN A 89 -15.57 2.51 -0.68
N VAL A 90 -14.57 3.28 -0.24
CA VAL A 90 -13.60 2.90 0.79
C VAL A 90 -13.79 3.79 2.02
N SER A 91 -14.16 3.18 3.15
CA SER A 91 -14.33 3.93 4.39
C SER A 91 -13.88 3.09 5.59
N PRO A 92 -13.04 3.65 6.49
CA PRO A 92 -12.68 3.00 7.74
C PRO A 92 -13.90 2.70 8.64
N ARG A 93 -15.02 3.41 8.45
CA ARG A 93 -16.29 3.13 9.16
C ARG A 93 -16.89 1.77 8.78
N SER A 94 -16.54 1.25 7.62
CA SER A 94 -17.03 -0.04 7.11
C SER A 94 -16.07 -1.20 7.40
N VAL A 95 -15.03 -0.95 8.19
CA VAL A 95 -13.98 -1.91 8.53
C VAL A 95 -14.07 -2.26 10.01
N SER A 96 -13.96 -3.54 10.33
CA SER A 96 -13.80 -4.02 11.70
C SER A 96 -12.33 -4.41 11.93
N PRO A 97 -11.75 -4.11 13.11
CA PRO A 97 -10.41 -4.58 13.44
C PRO A 97 -10.34 -6.11 13.37
N SER A 98 -9.31 -6.64 12.72
CA SER A 98 -9.07 -8.09 12.58
C SER A 98 -7.58 -8.38 12.40
N PRO A 99 -7.00 -9.36 13.11
CA PRO A 99 -5.57 -9.66 12.97
C PRO A 99 -5.18 -10.13 11.57
N THR A 100 -6.15 -10.57 10.76
CA THR A 100 -5.93 -11.02 9.37
C THR A 100 -5.96 -9.87 8.35
N ARG A 101 -6.36 -8.67 8.76
CA ARG A 101 -6.69 -7.55 7.88
C ARG A 101 -5.49 -7.09 7.04
N LEU A 102 -4.37 -6.80 7.71
CA LEU A 102 -3.12 -6.43 7.06
C LEU A 102 -2.45 -7.62 6.32
N PRO A 103 -2.33 -8.82 6.91
CA PRO A 103 -1.81 -9.99 6.20
C PRO A 103 -2.52 -10.28 4.88
N SER A 104 -3.85 -10.30 4.87
CA SER A 104 -4.63 -10.58 3.66
C SER A 104 -4.42 -9.50 2.61
N ALA A 105 -4.33 -8.24 3.01
CA ALA A 105 -4.09 -7.14 2.07
C ALA A 105 -2.67 -7.16 1.48
N LEU A 106 -1.65 -7.53 2.27
CA LEU A 106 -0.30 -7.76 1.77
C LEU A 106 -0.28 -8.92 0.77
N GLU A 107 -0.96 -10.04 1.07
CA GLU A 107 -1.05 -11.20 0.18
C GLU A 107 -1.70 -10.84 -1.16
N THR A 108 -2.82 -10.11 -1.14
CA THR A 108 -3.47 -9.60 -2.34
C THR A 108 -2.56 -8.63 -3.10
N GLY A 109 -1.95 -7.68 -2.40
CA GLY A 109 -1.08 -6.66 -3.00
C GLY A 109 0.15 -7.24 -3.70
N PHE A 110 0.88 -8.15 -3.04
CA PHE A 110 2.01 -8.84 -3.68
C PHE A 110 1.55 -9.76 -4.80
N GLY A 111 0.36 -10.38 -4.68
CA GLY A 111 -0.26 -11.12 -5.78
C GLY A 111 -0.47 -10.24 -7.01
N THR A 112 -1.00 -9.04 -6.83
CA THR A 112 -1.20 -8.04 -7.90
C THR A 112 0.12 -7.61 -8.50
N LEU A 113 1.18 -7.36 -7.71
CA LEU A 113 2.50 -7.05 -8.27
C LEU A 113 3.09 -8.18 -9.12
N ALA A 114 2.74 -9.44 -8.83
CA ALA A 114 3.20 -10.60 -9.58
C ALA A 114 2.40 -10.86 -10.88
N GLU A 115 1.30 -10.14 -11.14
CA GLU A 115 0.50 -10.27 -12.36
C GLU A 115 1.33 -9.92 -13.61
N ARG A 116 1.20 -10.69 -14.69
CA ARG A 116 1.93 -10.44 -15.94
C ARG A 116 1.24 -9.34 -16.76
N ASP A 117 2.01 -8.46 -17.40
CA ASP A 117 1.47 -7.57 -18.44
C ASP A 117 1.06 -8.42 -19.65
N LEU A 118 -0.23 -8.69 -19.81
CA LEU A 118 -0.76 -9.50 -20.93
C LEU A 118 -0.73 -8.75 -22.27
N GLU A 119 -0.58 -7.43 -22.26
CA GLU A 119 -0.48 -6.61 -23.48
C GLU A 119 0.87 -6.74 -24.20
N VAL A 120 1.90 -7.26 -23.52
CA VAL A 120 3.14 -7.67 -24.18
C VAL A 120 2.91 -9.05 -24.81
N VAL A 121 2.08 -9.08 -25.85
CA VAL A 121 2.00 -10.23 -26.75
C VAL A 121 3.35 -10.34 -27.41
N ASP A 122 4.06 -11.43 -27.12
CA ASP A 122 5.23 -11.87 -27.87
C ASP A 122 4.80 -12.01 -29.34
N THR A 123 4.92 -10.95 -30.14
CA THR A 123 4.90 -11.09 -31.60
C THR A 123 6.04 -12.05 -31.94
N GLU A 124 5.74 -13.12 -32.68
CA GLU A 124 6.68 -14.21 -33.02
C GLU A 124 7.98 -13.75 -33.72
N ASP A 125 8.06 -12.46 -34.12
CA ASP A 125 9.21 -11.79 -34.73
C ASP A 125 10.08 -10.95 -33.76
N ALA A 126 9.73 -10.85 -32.47
CA ALA A 126 10.54 -10.10 -31.51
C ALA A 126 11.78 -10.91 -31.10
N LEU A 127 12.97 -10.43 -31.49
CA LEU A 127 14.26 -10.90 -30.96
C LEU A 127 14.17 -11.16 -29.45
N PRO A 128 14.84 -12.19 -28.89
CA PRO A 128 14.71 -12.56 -27.48
C PRO A 128 14.99 -11.32 -26.62
N THR A 129 13.90 -10.69 -26.19
CA THR A 129 13.94 -9.42 -25.48
C THR A 129 14.59 -9.73 -24.14
N LYS A 130 15.59 -8.90 -23.78
CA LYS A 130 16.36 -8.98 -22.54
C LYS A 130 15.48 -9.51 -21.40
N LYS A 131 15.96 -10.54 -20.70
CA LYS A 131 15.36 -11.10 -19.47
C LYS A 131 14.76 -9.97 -18.62
N GLN A 132 13.46 -9.76 -18.72
CA GLN A 132 12.77 -8.65 -18.06
C GLN A 132 12.62 -9.05 -16.59
N TRP A 133 13.23 -8.28 -15.69
CA TRP A 133 13.12 -8.55 -14.26
C TRP A 133 11.83 -7.92 -13.78
N ASN A 134 10.89 -8.73 -13.29
CA ASN A 134 9.73 -8.22 -12.58
C ASN A 134 10.19 -7.63 -11.25
N ARG A 135 10.17 -6.29 -11.15
CA ARG A 135 10.53 -5.51 -9.96
C ARG A 135 9.33 -4.66 -9.56
N GLY A 136 9.11 -4.50 -8.26
CA GLY A 136 8.01 -3.69 -7.75
C GLY A 136 8.42 -2.85 -6.54
N ARG A 137 7.64 -1.82 -6.27
CA ARG A 137 7.69 -1.05 -5.04
C ARG A 137 6.36 -1.18 -4.31
N VAL A 138 6.40 -1.38 -3.00
CA VAL A 138 5.24 -1.31 -2.11
C VAL A 138 5.43 -0.11 -1.19
N VAL A 139 4.46 0.79 -1.15
CA VAL A 139 4.36 1.86 -0.16
C VAL A 139 3.26 1.46 0.80
N LEU A 140 3.63 1.00 1.98
CA LEU A 140 2.73 0.58 3.03
C LEU A 140 2.50 1.73 4.01
N VAL A 141 1.30 2.31 4.01
CA VAL A 141 0.93 3.40 4.92
C VAL A 141 0.09 2.84 6.06
N LEU A 142 0.62 2.92 7.29
CA LEU A 142 0.03 2.35 8.50
C LEU A 142 -0.26 3.43 9.53
N TRP A 143 -1.27 3.17 10.36
CA TRP A 143 -1.48 3.93 11.60
C TRP A 143 -0.78 3.23 12.75
N ALA A 144 -0.18 3.99 13.67
CA ALA A 144 0.12 3.49 15.01
C ALA A 144 -1.17 3.42 15.83
N LYS A 145 -1.43 2.27 16.46
CA LYS A 145 -2.62 2.05 17.31
C LYS A 145 -2.27 2.24 18.79
N ALA A 146 -0.98 2.24 19.12
CA ALA A 146 -0.46 2.59 20.42
C ALA A 146 0.85 3.37 20.31
N ARG A 147 1.19 4.11 21.38
CA ARG A 147 2.42 4.91 21.46
C ARG A 147 3.70 4.08 21.42
N ASP A 148 3.64 2.87 21.96
CA ASP A 148 4.77 1.95 22.02
C ASP A 148 4.88 1.07 20.75
N GLU A 149 4.18 1.41 19.67
CA GLU A 149 4.51 0.89 18.34
C GLU A 149 5.63 1.71 17.69
N ASP A 150 6.83 1.14 17.69
CA ASP A 150 8.03 1.68 17.09
C ASP A 150 8.58 0.74 16.00
N GLY A 151 9.37 1.31 15.08
CA GLY A 151 9.99 0.57 14.00
C GLY A 151 9.05 -0.38 13.26
N TYR A 152 9.42 -1.67 13.26
CA TYR A 152 8.67 -2.74 12.60
C TYR A 152 7.61 -3.40 13.48
N SER A 153 7.38 -2.93 14.71
CA SER A 153 6.38 -3.55 15.59
C SER A 153 4.95 -3.19 15.15
N TYR A 154 4.06 -4.16 15.06
CA TYR A 154 2.67 -3.96 14.67
C TYR A 154 1.73 -4.67 15.61
N ARG A 155 0.57 -4.08 15.85
CA ARG A 155 -0.57 -4.77 16.44
C ARG A 155 -1.83 -4.32 15.73
N GLU A 156 -2.84 -5.17 15.70
CA GLU A 156 -4.14 -4.78 15.16
C GLU A 156 -4.95 -4.03 16.22
N THR A 157 -5.03 -4.60 17.43
CA THR A 157 -5.72 -4.02 18.57
C THR A 157 -4.78 -3.90 19.77
N LEU A 158 -5.15 -3.07 20.76
CA LEU A 158 -4.36 -2.90 21.99
C LEU A 158 -4.19 -4.19 22.80
N SER A 159 -5.12 -5.15 22.65
CA SER A 159 -5.06 -6.45 23.30
C SER A 159 -4.14 -7.45 22.60
N ASP A 160 -3.77 -7.21 21.35
CA ASP A 160 -2.94 -8.13 20.58
C ASP A 160 -1.47 -8.01 20.99
N ALA A 161 -0.77 -9.14 20.95
CA ALA A 161 0.68 -9.15 21.07
C ALA A 161 1.31 -8.44 19.86
N LYS A 162 2.41 -7.72 20.08
CA LYS A 162 3.16 -7.10 18.99
C LYS A 162 3.73 -8.18 18.07
N THR A 163 3.54 -8.01 16.77
CA THR A 163 4.16 -8.81 15.71
C THR A 163 5.18 -7.97 14.96
N ASP A 164 6.10 -8.63 14.26
CA ASP A 164 7.07 -7.96 13.39
C ASP A 164 6.50 -7.84 11.98
N LEU A 165 6.36 -6.62 11.48
CA LEU A 165 5.88 -6.33 10.12
C LEU A 165 6.72 -7.01 9.05
N ARG A 166 8.04 -7.14 9.25
CA ARG A 166 8.93 -7.75 8.27
C ARG A 166 8.58 -9.22 8.06
N VAL A 167 8.22 -9.92 9.14
CA VAL A 167 7.78 -11.32 9.08
C VAL A 167 6.47 -11.44 8.31
N MET A 168 5.53 -10.52 8.55
CA MET A 168 4.24 -10.49 7.83
C MET A 168 4.43 -10.22 6.33
N ILE A 169 5.25 -9.22 6.00
CA ILE A 169 5.62 -8.85 4.63
C ILE A 169 6.30 -10.03 3.93
N TYR A 170 7.27 -10.66 4.58
CA TYR A 170 7.99 -11.81 4.04
C TYR A 170 7.05 -12.99 3.76
N HIS A 171 6.19 -13.33 4.71
CA HIS A 171 5.24 -14.43 4.53
C HIS A 171 4.27 -14.16 3.36
N ALA A 172 3.81 -12.91 3.21
CA ALA A 172 2.96 -12.52 2.10
C ALA A 172 3.70 -12.57 0.75
N LEU A 173 4.96 -12.11 0.71
CA LEU A 173 5.81 -12.18 -0.47
C LEU A 173 6.09 -13.62 -0.91
N GLU A 174 6.40 -14.52 0.03
CA GLU A 174 6.62 -15.94 -0.26
C GLU A 174 5.37 -16.61 -0.83
N LYS A 175 4.18 -16.27 -0.34
CA LYS A 175 2.92 -16.74 -0.92
C LYS A 175 2.67 -16.20 -2.33
N ALA A 176 3.08 -14.96 -2.59
CA ALA A 176 2.96 -14.33 -3.90
C ALA A 176 4.01 -14.83 -4.91
N ARG A 177 5.15 -15.36 -4.44
CA ARG A 177 6.16 -16.06 -5.25
C ARG A 177 5.61 -17.38 -5.76
N LYS A 178 4.72 -17.30 -6.74
CA LYS A 178 4.26 -18.44 -7.52
C LYS A 178 5.30 -18.79 -8.60
N PRO A 179 5.41 -20.07 -9.00
CA PRO A 179 6.18 -20.42 -10.19
C PRO A 179 5.64 -19.66 -11.40
N ARG A 180 6.51 -19.43 -12.40
CA ARG A 180 6.11 -18.76 -13.65
C ARG A 180 4.94 -19.50 -14.29
N THR A 181 3.80 -18.82 -14.42
CA THR A 181 2.61 -19.28 -15.14
C THR A 181 2.27 -18.26 -16.23
N PRO A 182 1.33 -18.55 -17.14
CA PRO A 182 0.92 -17.57 -18.15
C PRO A 182 0.43 -16.25 -17.56
N GLU A 183 -0.18 -16.30 -16.36
CA GLU A 183 -0.81 -15.17 -15.68
C GLU A 183 0.14 -14.43 -14.71
N TYR A 184 1.21 -15.09 -14.23
CA TYR A 184 2.07 -14.55 -13.17
C TYR A 184 3.55 -14.67 -13.50
N GLU A 185 4.30 -13.61 -13.22
CA GLU A 185 5.76 -13.59 -13.29
C GLU A 185 6.38 -13.51 -11.89
N PRO A 186 7.44 -14.29 -11.62
CA PRO A 186 8.08 -14.29 -10.31
C PRO A 186 8.66 -12.91 -9.99
N LEU A 187 8.36 -12.39 -8.79
CA LEU A 187 8.92 -11.15 -8.27
C LEU A 187 10.41 -11.32 -7.94
N HIS A 188 11.27 -10.64 -8.70
CA HIS A 188 12.72 -10.73 -8.56
C HIS A 188 13.25 -9.81 -7.46
N HIS A 189 12.69 -8.61 -7.36
CA HIS A 189 13.08 -7.62 -6.36
C HIS A 189 11.87 -6.79 -5.97
N VAL A 190 11.66 -6.59 -4.67
CA VAL A 190 10.61 -5.71 -4.17
C VAL A 190 11.17 -4.79 -3.10
N GLU A 191 10.97 -3.49 -3.31
CA GLU A 191 11.28 -2.45 -2.34
C GLU A 191 10.02 -2.18 -1.50
N VAL A 192 10.10 -2.25 -0.18
CA VAL A 192 8.96 -1.98 0.72
C VAL A 192 9.27 -0.76 1.58
N ASN A 193 8.53 0.33 1.35
CA ASN A 193 8.59 1.56 2.12
C ASN A 193 7.43 1.57 3.13
N ILE A 194 7.74 1.66 4.42
CA ILE A 194 6.73 1.69 5.48
C ILE A 194 6.62 3.11 6.01
N ILE A 195 5.45 3.72 5.85
CA ILE A 195 5.13 5.05 6.38
C ILE A 195 4.18 4.85 7.54
N ARG A 196 4.62 5.18 8.75
CA ARG A 196 3.79 5.07 9.95
C ARG A 196 3.34 6.45 10.39
N ILE A 197 2.03 6.63 10.48
CA ILE A 197 1.40 7.85 10.95
C ILE A 197 0.97 7.65 12.41
N TYR A 198 1.21 8.64 13.27
CA TYR A 198 0.89 8.62 14.69
C TYR A 198 -0.27 9.58 15.00
N PRO A 199 -1.52 9.09 15.10
CA PRO A 199 -2.72 9.93 15.28
C PRO A 199 -2.74 10.77 16.58
N GLU A 200 -2.25 10.20 17.68
CA GLU A 200 -2.41 10.75 19.03
C GLU A 200 -1.16 11.48 19.58
N ILE A 201 -0.08 11.58 18.79
CA ILE A 201 1.25 12.00 19.28
C ILE A 201 1.71 13.32 18.64
N ALA A 202 0.90 14.37 18.78
CA ALA A 202 1.33 15.72 18.43
C ALA A 202 1.75 16.58 19.64
N LEU A 203 1.94 15.98 20.84
CA LEU A 203 2.17 16.75 22.08
C LEU A 203 3.27 16.22 23.03
N ASP A 204 3.96 15.12 22.73
CA ASP A 204 5.16 14.69 23.48
C ASP A 204 6.36 14.62 22.52
N GLU A 205 7.50 15.20 22.92
CA GLU A 205 8.61 15.62 22.04
C GLU A 205 9.45 14.51 21.38
N ASN A 206 9.14 13.22 21.57
CA ASN A 206 9.97 12.12 21.05
C ASN A 206 9.16 11.16 20.18
N LEU A 207 8.98 11.51 18.90
CA LEU A 207 8.58 10.55 17.88
C LEU A 207 9.69 9.49 17.72
N PRO A 208 9.34 8.22 17.42
CA PRO A 208 10.34 7.21 17.10
C PRO A 208 11.22 7.66 15.91
N GLU A 209 12.52 7.37 15.99
CA GLU A 209 13.45 7.69 14.91
C GLU A 209 13.14 6.88 13.65
N ASP A 210 13.38 7.50 12.50
CA ASP A 210 13.33 6.82 11.21
C ASP A 210 14.40 5.73 11.16
N LEU A 211 13.98 4.54 10.71
CA LEU A 211 14.90 3.43 10.51
C LEU A 211 15.52 3.50 9.11
N PRO A 212 16.83 3.23 8.97
CA PRO A 212 17.47 3.19 7.66
C PRO A 212 16.94 2.01 6.83
N MET A 213 17.12 2.09 5.52
CA MET A 213 16.84 0.99 4.61
C MET A 213 17.60 -0.27 5.04
N GLN A 214 16.87 -1.38 5.17
CA GLN A 214 17.45 -2.69 5.46
C GLN A 214 17.36 -3.56 4.22
N GLU A 215 18.51 -3.94 3.67
CA GLU A 215 18.57 -4.97 2.65
C GLU A 215 18.35 -6.33 3.32
N VAL A 216 17.34 -7.04 2.83
CA VAL A 216 17.00 -8.35 3.37
C VAL A 216 17.18 -9.39 2.27
N CYS A 217 18.38 -9.94 2.21
CA CYS A 217 18.73 -11.05 1.33
C CYS A 217 18.41 -12.36 2.04
N TYR A 218 17.37 -13.05 1.60
CA TYR A 218 17.03 -14.38 2.09
C TYR A 218 17.47 -15.43 1.06
N ALA A 219 18.24 -16.42 1.53
CA ALA A 219 18.85 -17.50 0.77
C ALA A 219 17.88 -18.68 0.52
#